data_AF-A0A1L7WQB2-F1
#
_entry.id   AF-A0A1L7WQB2-F1
#
_cell.length_a   1.000
_cell.length_b   1.000
_cell.length_c   1.000
_cell.angle_alpha   90.00
_cell.angle_beta   90.00
_cell.angle_gamma   90.00
#
_symmetry.space_group_name_H-M   'P 1'
#
loop_
_entity.id
_entity.type
_entity.pdbx_description
1 polymer ?
#
loop_
_entity_poly.entity_id
_entity_poly.type
_entity_poly.pdbx_seq_one_letter_code
_entity_poly.pdbx_strand_id
1 'polypeptide(L)'
;MGYAEKNCQLCVVSNNVARLRTKHEPESAGWGYSSATYYSGDELGSICSIFKEQSGCENVERDRNEGRRDNWIHFPGRGCTFEGGYNGWKIGAEEMKGMNLPRYIIKKPAAAKPEKDETDYEKCSEYFITSQTTCPPCDFEPGELATVRYGVRDFFPQNYDVGVEFEESGWGVPVHDACWKIFERVSRMRNGEVDLDGFMALWFVERGLWQLWIPERKAQGIIQKCREQFWVHAAGTEYLGANPHDIPGFLLAVQGVYTNDPEGDGVFRVCKDNKPRHENPNDPFSKLSAELRGMVLSRLSSKDIGSLRLASWSFRQLPKQLFFRLIQDELPWFWEFDELRAVDDSFWGQTYAEDDPGDARNERVKERIQRSREGNFTNNVNWLEVYKRLCLLTKGIPGVKNRARVWNVVEEVVARIARLREKGWPQIEPTDEEQETGLVKNSFYCSRCNWKY
;
A
#
# COMPACT_ATOMS: atom_id res chain seq x y z
N MET A 1 33.61 3.25 5.94
CA MET A 1 32.21 2.91 6.27
C MET A 1 31.51 2.54 4.97
N GLY A 2 30.91 1.35 4.90
CA GLY A 2 30.17 0.93 3.70
C GLY A 2 28.87 1.71 3.57
N TYR A 3 28.53 2.11 2.36
CA TYR A 3 27.26 2.74 2.02
C TYR A 3 26.09 1.78 2.31
N ALA A 4 25.00 2.29 2.88
CA ALA A 4 23.77 1.52 3.10
C ALA A 4 22.54 2.38 2.81
N GLU A 5 21.71 1.91 1.88
CA GLU A 5 20.46 2.55 1.46
C GLU A 5 19.51 2.85 2.63
N LYS A 6 18.89 4.02 2.61
CA LYS A 6 17.88 4.42 3.61
C LYS A 6 16.51 3.97 3.13
N ASN A 7 15.88 3.09 3.92
CA ASN A 7 14.64 2.43 3.54
C ASN A 7 13.49 2.90 4.42
N CYS A 8 12.32 3.08 3.82
CA CYS A 8 11.09 3.36 4.56
C CYS A 8 10.82 2.26 5.59
N GLN A 9 10.62 2.63 6.86
CA GLN A 9 10.36 1.65 7.93
C GLN A 9 9.01 0.94 7.82
N LEU A 10 8.08 1.49 7.01
CA LEU A 10 6.74 0.94 6.79
C LEU A 10 6.60 0.14 5.49
N CYS A 11 7.49 0.31 4.51
CA CYS A 11 7.41 -0.43 3.23
C CYS A 11 8.72 -1.11 2.78
N VAL A 12 9.84 -0.88 3.50
CA VAL A 12 11.21 -1.41 3.28
C VAL A 12 11.81 -1.12 1.91
N VAL A 13 11.10 -0.39 1.07
CA VAL A 13 11.62 0.13 -0.20
C VAL A 13 12.54 1.31 0.11
N SER A 14 13.63 1.38 -0.66
CA SER A 14 14.56 2.51 -0.61
C SER A 14 13.85 3.82 -0.92
N ASN A 15 14.27 4.91 -0.27
CA ASN A 15 13.83 6.24 -0.65
C ASN A 15 14.53 6.75 -1.94
N ASN A 16 15.56 6.05 -2.40
CA ASN A 16 16.30 6.34 -3.64
C ASN A 16 15.84 5.48 -4.82
N VAL A 17 14.54 5.21 -4.90
CA VAL A 17 13.96 4.55 -6.08
C VAL A 17 14.10 5.42 -7.32
N ALA A 18 14.58 4.81 -8.39
CA ALA A 18 14.79 5.40 -9.70
C ALA A 18 13.76 4.91 -10.71
N ARG A 19 13.51 5.73 -11.74
CA ARG A 19 12.65 5.42 -12.89
C ARG A 19 13.32 5.81 -14.18
N LEU A 20 13.43 4.86 -15.10
CA LEU A 20 13.87 5.05 -16.47
C LEU A 20 12.70 5.60 -17.30
N ARG A 21 12.82 6.82 -17.82
CA ARG A 21 11.81 7.38 -18.72
C ARG A 21 11.82 6.71 -20.08
N THR A 22 10.66 6.63 -20.72
CA THR A 22 10.59 6.22 -22.13
C THR A 22 11.07 7.35 -23.04
N LYS A 23 11.41 7.01 -24.29
CA LYS A 23 11.84 7.99 -25.31
C LYS A 23 10.78 9.06 -25.62
N HIS A 24 9.52 8.76 -25.36
CA HIS A 24 8.39 9.66 -25.64
C HIS A 24 7.97 10.50 -24.43
N GLU A 25 8.59 10.27 -23.27
CA GLU A 25 8.31 11.02 -22.06
C GLU A 25 9.29 12.20 -21.89
N PRO A 26 8.85 13.31 -21.26
CA PRO A 26 9.73 14.42 -20.92
C PRO A 26 10.83 13.98 -19.96
N GLU A 27 11.91 14.75 -19.86
CA GLU A 27 13.04 14.44 -18.98
C GLU A 27 12.63 14.31 -17.51
N SER A 28 11.67 15.12 -17.06
CA SER A 28 11.12 15.09 -15.71
C SER A 28 10.39 13.79 -15.34
N ALA A 29 10.03 12.95 -16.32
CA ALA A 29 9.43 11.65 -16.05
C ALA A 29 10.47 10.60 -15.62
N GLY A 30 11.77 10.88 -15.77
CA GLY A 30 12.84 10.00 -15.34
C GLY A 30 13.60 10.61 -14.16
N TRP A 31 14.02 9.76 -13.23
CA TRP A 31 14.90 10.14 -12.13
C TRP A 31 15.75 8.98 -11.68
N GLY A 32 16.97 9.30 -11.28
CA GLY A 32 17.93 8.37 -10.72
C GLY A 32 18.51 8.90 -9.42
N TYR A 33 19.67 8.37 -9.05
CA TYR A 33 20.27 8.55 -7.73
C TYR A 33 20.69 9.99 -7.42
N SER A 34 21.13 10.73 -8.45
CA SER A 34 21.61 12.12 -8.31
C SER A 34 21.06 13.07 -9.37
N SER A 35 20.45 12.56 -10.44
CA SER A 35 19.79 13.38 -11.47
C SER A 35 18.76 12.57 -12.26
N ALA A 36 17.97 13.27 -13.10
CA ALA A 36 17.04 12.69 -14.07
C ALA A 36 17.64 11.62 -15.00
N THR A 37 18.97 11.58 -15.09
CA THR A 37 19.72 10.84 -16.10
C THR A 37 20.85 9.99 -15.53
N TYR A 38 21.09 10.00 -14.21
CA TYR A 38 22.16 9.23 -13.57
C TYR A 38 21.57 8.01 -12.88
N TYR A 39 21.70 6.86 -13.51
CA TYR A 39 21.24 5.58 -12.99
C TYR A 39 22.43 4.78 -12.45
N SER A 40 22.22 3.99 -11.41
CA SER A 40 23.26 3.09 -10.92
C SER A 40 23.38 1.88 -11.86
N GLY A 41 24.51 1.75 -12.57
CA GLY A 41 24.80 0.57 -13.39
C GLY A 41 25.51 0.92 -14.69
N ASP A 42 26.03 -0.09 -15.39
CA ASP A 42 26.61 0.07 -16.73
C ASP A 42 25.50 -0.06 -17.79
N GLU A 43 25.04 1.07 -18.33
CA GLU A 43 23.97 1.08 -19.34
C GLU A 43 24.38 0.32 -20.61
N LEU A 44 25.64 0.44 -21.02
CA LEU A 44 26.16 -0.16 -22.25
C LEU A 44 26.43 -1.66 -22.10
N GLY A 45 26.96 -2.06 -20.94
CA GLY A 45 27.27 -3.45 -20.61
C GLY A 45 26.05 -4.28 -20.16
N SER A 46 24.90 -3.65 -19.94
CA SER A 46 23.69 -4.36 -19.55
C SER A 46 23.21 -5.34 -20.62
N ILE A 47 22.68 -6.49 -20.20
CA ILE A 47 22.20 -7.57 -21.11
C ILE A 47 21.16 -7.02 -22.10
N CYS A 48 20.27 -6.14 -21.65
CA CYS A 48 19.26 -5.55 -22.52
C CYS A 48 19.85 -4.63 -23.60
N SER A 49 21.01 -4.01 -23.36
CA SER A 49 21.73 -3.22 -24.37
C SER A 49 22.48 -4.08 -25.37
N ILE A 50 23.01 -5.23 -24.93
CA ILE A 50 23.63 -6.23 -25.81
C ILE A 50 22.59 -6.85 -26.76
N PHE A 51 21.41 -7.21 -26.23
CA PHE A 51 20.30 -7.80 -26.99
C PHE A 51 19.20 -6.79 -27.32
N LYS A 52 19.59 -5.63 -27.88
CA LYS A 52 18.68 -4.51 -28.19
C LYS A 52 17.46 -4.89 -29.04
N GLU A 53 17.60 -5.86 -29.94
CA GLU A 53 16.52 -6.33 -30.83
C GLU A 53 15.40 -7.05 -30.06
N GLN A 54 15.74 -7.69 -28.94
CA GLN A 54 14.77 -8.39 -28.10
C GLN A 54 14.22 -7.49 -26.99
N SER A 55 15.09 -6.66 -26.41
CA SER A 55 14.72 -5.79 -25.29
C SER A 55 13.96 -4.54 -25.77
N GLY A 56 14.25 -4.06 -26.99
CA GLY A 56 13.81 -2.79 -27.54
C GLY A 56 14.50 -1.57 -26.93
N CYS A 57 15.64 -1.75 -26.25
CA CYS A 57 16.35 -0.65 -25.59
C CYS A 57 17.22 0.15 -26.57
N GLU A 58 17.38 1.44 -26.29
CA GLU A 58 18.19 2.36 -27.07
C GLU A 58 19.08 3.17 -26.13
N ASN A 59 20.39 3.22 -26.39
CA ASN A 59 21.32 4.08 -25.66
C ASN A 59 21.71 5.25 -26.57
N VAL A 60 21.58 6.48 -26.06
CA VAL A 60 21.89 7.71 -26.82
C VAL A 60 23.02 8.48 -26.14
N GLU A 61 24.03 8.90 -26.92
CA GLU A 61 25.14 9.71 -26.41
C GLU A 61 24.64 11.12 -26.04
N ARG A 62 25.05 11.62 -24.87
CA ARG A 62 24.80 12.99 -24.39
C ARG A 62 25.81 13.94 -25.03
N ASP A 63 25.40 15.18 -25.30
CA ASP A 63 26.32 16.23 -25.72
C ASP A 63 27.46 16.41 -24.71
N ARG A 64 28.70 16.31 -25.19
CA ARG A 64 29.96 16.23 -24.41
C ARG A 64 30.31 17.49 -23.59
N ASN A 65 29.44 18.50 -23.58
CA ASN A 65 29.75 19.82 -23.01
C ASN A 65 29.64 19.90 -21.47
N GLU A 66 29.23 18.82 -20.78
CA GLU A 66 28.93 18.87 -19.33
C GLU A 66 29.86 18.06 -18.43
N GLY A 67 31.02 17.57 -18.92
CA GLY A 67 32.11 17.06 -18.08
C GLY A 67 31.78 15.89 -17.14
N ARG A 68 30.60 15.25 -17.28
CA ARG A 68 30.19 14.08 -16.49
C ARG A 68 30.70 12.78 -17.14
N ARG A 69 30.96 11.75 -16.32
CA ARG A 69 31.52 10.47 -16.76
C ARG A 69 30.53 9.59 -17.52
N ASP A 70 29.23 9.87 -17.41
CA ASP A 70 28.15 9.07 -18.00
C ASP A 70 27.61 9.76 -19.25
N ASN A 71 28.22 9.44 -20.38
CA ASN A 71 27.87 10.03 -21.67
C ASN A 71 26.65 9.38 -22.32
N TRP A 72 25.93 8.45 -21.66
CA TRP A 72 24.86 7.68 -22.31
C TRP A 72 23.56 7.74 -21.53
N ILE A 73 22.45 7.94 -22.25
CA ILE A 73 21.10 7.87 -21.70
C ILE A 73 20.48 6.55 -22.16
N HIS A 74 20.08 5.71 -21.20
CA HIS A 74 19.36 4.47 -21.47
C HIS A 74 17.85 4.71 -21.61
N PHE A 75 17.32 4.48 -22.81
CA PHE A 75 15.88 4.41 -23.04
C PHE A 75 15.41 2.95 -22.98
N PRO A 76 14.56 2.59 -22.02
CA PRO A 76 14.10 1.22 -21.86
C PRO A 76 13.10 0.87 -22.96
N GLY A 77 13.24 -0.33 -23.53
CA GLY A 77 12.19 -0.98 -24.29
C GLY A 77 11.25 -1.80 -23.40
N ARG A 78 10.22 -2.42 -24.00
CA ARG A 78 9.25 -3.26 -23.27
C ARG A 78 9.91 -4.48 -22.60
N GLY A 79 10.99 -4.99 -23.18
CA GLY A 79 11.78 -6.10 -22.66
C GLY A 79 13.02 -5.66 -21.86
N CYS A 80 13.12 -4.38 -21.45
CA CYS A 80 14.25 -3.90 -20.67
C CYS A 80 14.35 -4.64 -19.32
N THR A 81 15.58 -5.01 -18.97
CA THR A 81 15.97 -5.66 -17.71
C THR A 81 17.08 -4.89 -17.00
N PHE A 82 17.29 -3.62 -17.34
CA PHE A 82 18.26 -2.77 -16.66
C PHE A 82 17.84 -2.53 -15.21
N GLU A 83 18.76 -2.66 -14.26
CA GLU A 83 18.46 -2.65 -12.83
C GLU A 83 18.69 -1.28 -12.17
N GLY A 84 19.22 -0.31 -12.92
CA GLY A 84 19.49 1.05 -12.43
C GLY A 84 18.26 1.93 -12.23
N GLY A 85 17.08 1.47 -12.65
CA GLY A 85 15.81 2.15 -12.42
C GLY A 85 14.62 1.33 -12.92
N TYR A 86 13.42 1.58 -12.39
CA TYR A 86 12.22 0.91 -12.87
C TYR A 86 11.89 1.31 -14.31
N ASN A 87 11.47 0.35 -15.12
CA ASN A 87 11.16 0.56 -16.53
C ASN A 87 9.87 1.39 -16.70
N GLY A 88 9.99 2.56 -17.33
CA GLY A 88 8.86 3.46 -17.59
C GLY A 88 7.73 2.89 -18.44
N TRP A 89 7.95 1.81 -19.21
CA TRP A 89 6.87 1.09 -19.92
C TRP A 89 5.98 0.25 -19.00
N LYS A 90 6.48 -0.08 -17.81
CA LYS A 90 5.79 -0.95 -16.85
C LYS A 90 5.20 -0.19 -15.66
N ILE A 91 5.72 1.01 -15.40
CA ILE A 91 5.22 1.90 -14.36
C ILE A 91 5.31 3.37 -14.80
N GLY A 92 4.20 4.10 -14.69
CA GLY A 92 4.12 5.52 -15.01
C GLY A 92 4.82 6.41 -13.98
N ALA A 93 5.22 7.62 -14.38
CA ALA A 93 5.82 8.60 -13.46
C ALA A 93 4.82 9.00 -12.35
N GLU A 94 3.56 9.23 -12.70
CA GLU A 94 2.49 9.51 -11.73
C GLU A 94 2.23 8.34 -10.78
N GLU A 95 2.43 7.10 -11.23
CA GLU A 95 2.28 5.92 -10.36
C GLU A 95 3.38 5.83 -9.30
N MET A 96 4.52 6.50 -9.45
CA MET A 96 5.61 6.52 -8.46
C MET A 96 5.70 7.84 -7.69
N LYS A 97 4.74 8.75 -7.88
CA LYS A 97 4.80 10.10 -7.34
C LYS A 97 4.99 10.09 -5.82
N GLY A 98 6.01 10.80 -5.34
CA GLY A 98 6.31 10.94 -3.91
C GLY A 98 6.98 9.73 -3.26
N MET A 99 7.28 8.67 -4.01
CA MET A 99 7.98 7.49 -3.48
C MET A 99 9.50 7.68 -3.35
N ASN A 100 10.05 8.75 -3.92
CA ASN A 100 11.45 9.15 -3.75
C ASN A 100 11.63 10.37 -2.83
N LEU A 101 10.54 10.87 -2.24
CA LEU A 101 10.51 12.05 -1.39
C LEU A 101 10.03 11.66 0.01
N PRO A 102 10.95 11.19 0.89
CA PRO A 102 10.59 10.73 2.21
C PRO A 102 10.18 11.87 3.16
N ARG A 103 9.62 11.47 4.29
CA ARG A 103 9.51 12.22 5.53
C ARG A 103 10.32 11.51 6.60
N TYR A 104 10.62 12.23 7.68
CA TYR A 104 11.38 11.69 8.79
C TYR A 104 10.62 11.90 10.10
N ILE A 105 10.71 10.91 10.99
CA ILE A 105 10.21 11.03 12.37
C ILE A 105 11.40 11.39 13.24
N ILE A 106 11.29 12.50 13.97
CA ILE A 106 12.38 13.09 14.77
C ILE A 106 11.85 13.48 16.16
N LYS A 107 12.72 13.39 17.17
CA LYS A 107 12.41 13.87 18.52
C LYS A 107 12.31 15.40 18.54
N LYS A 108 11.31 15.93 19.22
CA LYS A 108 11.14 17.37 19.41
C LYS A 108 12.26 17.93 20.30
N PRO A 109 12.79 19.12 19.99
CA PRO A 109 13.66 19.84 20.91
C PRO A 109 12.94 20.14 22.23
N ALA A 110 13.63 20.07 23.36
CA ALA A 110 13.04 20.31 24.68
C ALA A 110 12.45 21.73 24.86
N ALA A 111 12.86 22.69 24.02
CA ALA A 111 12.37 24.07 24.01
C ALA A 111 11.39 24.38 22.85
N ALA A 112 10.84 23.35 22.21
CA ALA A 112 9.91 23.50 21.08
C ALA A 112 8.62 24.21 21.51
N LYS A 113 8.25 25.29 20.80
CA LYS A 113 6.94 25.91 20.92
C LYS A 113 5.95 25.22 19.99
N PRO A 114 4.69 25.00 20.39
CA PRO A 114 3.70 24.38 19.53
C PRO A 114 3.49 25.21 18.25
N GLU A 115 3.56 24.55 17.10
CA GLU A 115 3.33 25.17 15.79
C GLU A 115 1.84 25.15 15.42
N LYS A 116 1.41 26.08 14.57
CA LYS A 116 0.00 26.21 14.15
C LYS A 116 -0.50 25.01 13.34
N ASP A 117 0.41 24.36 12.61
CA ASP A 117 0.11 23.24 11.70
C ASP A 117 0.35 21.87 12.33
N GLU A 118 0.49 21.80 13.66
CA GLU A 118 0.72 20.56 14.41
C GLU A 118 -0.55 19.69 14.43
N THR A 119 -0.40 18.42 14.06
CA THR A 119 -1.50 17.45 14.13
C THR A 119 -1.80 17.07 15.58
N ASP A 120 -3.02 16.61 15.85
CA ASP A 120 -3.45 16.36 17.24
C ASP A 120 -2.62 15.28 17.95
N TYR A 121 -2.13 14.28 17.23
CA TYR A 121 -1.26 13.24 17.80
C TYR A 121 0.19 13.71 17.96
N GLU A 122 0.66 14.68 17.16
CA GLU A 122 1.98 15.29 17.38
C GLU A 122 1.98 16.06 18.69
N LYS A 123 0.93 16.82 19.02
CA LYS A 123 0.86 17.64 20.26
C LYS A 123 1.11 16.84 21.54
N CYS A 124 0.66 15.59 21.58
CA CYS A 124 0.78 14.71 22.72
C CYS A 124 2.04 13.84 22.71
N SER A 125 2.84 13.88 21.63
CA SER A 125 4.03 13.05 21.45
C SER A 125 5.32 13.85 21.64
N GLU A 126 6.37 13.16 22.09
CA GLU A 126 7.74 13.68 22.11
C GLU A 126 8.35 13.79 20.72
N TYR A 127 7.73 13.19 19.71
CA TYR A 127 8.20 13.14 18.33
C TYR A 127 7.29 13.95 17.41
N PHE A 128 7.83 14.31 16.26
CA PHE A 128 7.07 14.95 15.19
C PHE A 128 7.55 14.43 13.83
N ILE A 129 6.77 14.71 12.79
CA ILE A 129 7.07 14.29 11.43
C ILE A 129 7.50 15.51 10.63
N THR A 130 8.63 15.41 9.93
CA THR A 130 9.09 16.49 9.07
C THR A 130 8.14 16.73 7.90
N SER A 131 8.27 17.89 7.28
CA SER A 131 7.72 18.08 5.93
C SER A 131 8.32 17.06 4.97
N GLN A 132 7.63 16.80 3.86
CA GLN A 132 8.20 16.04 2.76
C GLN A 132 9.45 16.74 2.21
N THR A 133 10.43 15.96 1.77
CA THR A 133 11.60 16.51 1.10
C THR A 133 11.25 17.06 -0.28
N THR A 134 11.98 18.06 -0.75
CA THR A 134 11.84 18.63 -2.11
C THR A 134 12.71 17.91 -3.13
N CYS A 135 13.72 17.18 -2.66
CA CYS A 135 14.62 16.37 -3.48
C CYS A 135 14.83 14.98 -2.85
N PRO A 136 15.22 13.98 -3.67
CA PRO A 136 15.62 12.67 -3.16
C PRO A 136 16.84 12.76 -2.24
N PRO A 137 16.95 11.90 -1.22
CA PRO A 137 18.08 11.90 -0.30
C PRO A 137 19.38 11.46 -0.99
N CYS A 138 20.43 12.27 -0.89
CA CYS A 138 21.73 11.95 -1.48
C CYS A 138 22.62 11.28 -0.43
N ASP A 139 22.95 10.02 -0.64
CA ASP A 139 23.84 9.21 0.17
C ASP A 139 23.57 9.17 1.70
N PHE A 140 24.06 10.17 2.42
CA PHE A 140 23.95 10.35 3.87
C PHE A 140 23.05 11.52 4.27
N GLU A 141 22.68 12.37 3.32
CA GLU A 141 21.89 13.57 3.56
C GLU A 141 20.39 13.25 3.43
N PRO A 142 19.55 13.81 4.32
CA PRO A 142 18.11 13.59 4.29
C PRO A 142 17.40 14.19 3.07
N GLY A 143 18.08 15.00 2.27
CA GLY A 143 17.44 15.88 1.29
C GLY A 143 16.89 17.15 1.93
N GLU A 144 16.57 18.14 1.11
CA GLU A 144 16.06 19.43 1.58
C GLU A 144 14.60 19.31 2.04
N LEU A 145 14.29 19.79 3.24
CA LEU A 145 12.92 19.86 3.74
C LEU A 145 12.16 21.03 3.11
N ALA A 146 10.93 20.79 2.64
CA ALA A 146 10.07 21.85 2.12
C ALA A 146 9.79 22.96 3.15
N THR A 147 9.60 22.58 4.41
CA THR A 147 9.47 23.51 5.54
C THR A 147 10.22 22.99 6.76
N VAL A 148 11.02 23.86 7.37
CA VAL A 148 11.73 23.54 8.62
C VAL A 148 10.76 23.70 9.78
N ARG A 149 10.44 22.58 10.45
CA ARG A 149 9.59 22.55 11.64
C ARG A 149 10.43 22.51 12.90
N TYR A 150 10.00 23.21 13.95
CA TYR A 150 10.67 23.28 15.25
C TYR A 150 12.14 23.73 15.21
N GLY A 151 12.57 24.39 14.13
CA GLY A 151 13.96 24.78 13.91
C GLY A 151 14.93 23.63 13.64
N VAL A 152 14.43 22.40 13.44
CA VAL A 152 15.28 21.22 13.17
C VAL A 152 15.53 21.11 11.68
N ARG A 153 16.75 21.43 11.27
CA ARG A 153 17.18 21.35 9.86
C ARG A 153 18.13 20.20 9.59
N ASP A 154 19.03 19.93 10.54
CA ASP A 154 20.10 18.96 10.40
C ASP A 154 19.82 17.72 11.27
N PHE A 155 19.80 16.56 10.64
CA PHE A 155 19.60 15.26 11.27
C PHE A 155 20.15 14.15 10.38
N PHE A 156 20.41 12.99 10.96
CA PHE A 156 20.93 11.84 10.23
C PHE A 156 19.82 10.81 9.98
N PRO A 157 19.46 10.54 8.71
CA PRO A 157 18.58 9.44 8.35
C PRO A 157 19.12 8.11 8.88
N GLN A 158 18.29 7.31 9.55
CA GLN A 158 18.78 6.06 10.13
C GLN A 158 17.76 4.92 10.04
N ASN A 159 18.25 3.73 9.67
CA ASN A 159 17.41 2.54 9.50
C ASN A 159 17.30 1.68 10.76
N TYR A 160 18.25 1.80 11.68
CA TYR A 160 18.37 0.99 12.90
C TYR A 160 18.97 1.82 14.02
N ASP A 161 18.60 1.52 15.27
CA ASP A 161 19.19 2.18 16.42
C ASP A 161 20.71 1.97 16.46
N VAL A 162 21.45 3.06 16.46
CA VAL A 162 22.92 3.05 16.46
C VAL A 162 23.51 3.03 17.87
N GLY A 163 22.72 3.24 18.92
CA GLY A 163 23.18 3.18 20.32
C GLY A 163 24.28 4.18 20.69
N VAL A 164 24.69 5.06 19.76
CA VAL A 164 25.67 6.12 19.98
C VAL A 164 24.93 7.44 19.93
N GLU A 165 24.80 8.10 21.09
CA GLU A 165 24.29 9.46 21.21
C GLU A 165 25.20 10.41 20.43
N PHE A 166 24.86 10.68 19.16
CA PHE A 166 25.37 11.87 18.48
C PHE A 166 24.63 13.06 19.10
N GLU A 167 25.22 13.64 20.14
CA GLU A 167 24.60 14.62 21.05
C GLU A 167 24.07 15.90 20.38
N GLU A 168 24.47 16.22 19.14
CA GLU A 168 24.10 17.48 18.49
C GLU A 168 23.15 17.36 17.29
N SER A 169 23.00 16.18 16.67
CA SER A 169 22.17 16.00 15.47
C SER A 169 21.27 14.78 15.65
N GLY A 170 19.98 15.03 15.88
CA GLY A 170 19.00 13.96 16.12
C GLY A 170 18.94 12.94 14.97
N TRP A 171 18.40 11.75 15.27
CA TRP A 171 18.15 10.73 14.25
C TRP A 171 16.81 10.98 13.57
N GLY A 172 16.78 10.79 12.24
CA GLY A 172 15.55 10.82 11.45
C GLY A 172 15.18 9.43 10.99
N VAL A 173 14.01 8.94 11.41
CA VAL A 173 13.50 7.64 10.96
C VAL A 173 12.76 7.82 9.63
N PRO A 174 13.26 7.23 8.52
CA PRO A 174 12.68 7.45 7.19
C PRO A 174 11.35 6.72 6.99
N VAL A 175 10.37 7.45 6.44
CA VAL A 175 9.08 6.92 6.00
C VAL A 175 8.63 7.61 4.71
N HIS A 176 8.00 6.88 3.78
CA HIS A 176 7.33 7.54 2.65
C HIS A 176 6.05 8.23 3.11
N ASP A 177 5.74 9.40 2.55
CA ASP A 177 4.50 10.14 2.78
C ASP A 177 3.25 9.25 2.62
N ALA A 178 3.20 8.52 1.50
CA ALA A 178 2.10 7.62 1.18
C ALA A 178 1.96 6.47 2.20
N CYS A 179 3.08 5.91 2.67
CA CYS A 179 3.06 4.84 3.67
C CYS A 179 2.61 5.36 5.04
N TRP A 180 3.02 6.58 5.41
CA TRP A 180 2.62 7.21 6.65
C TRP A 180 1.11 7.51 6.70
N LYS A 181 0.52 7.99 5.60
CA LYS A 181 -0.95 8.18 5.49
C LYS A 181 -1.73 6.88 5.70
N ILE A 182 -1.19 5.74 5.24
CA ILE A 182 -1.79 4.43 5.49
C ILE A 182 -1.68 4.07 6.97
N PHE A 183 -0.53 4.33 7.60
CA PHE A 183 -0.34 4.14 9.04
C PHE A 183 -1.34 4.96 9.87
N GLU A 184 -1.49 6.24 9.59
CA GLU A 184 -2.48 7.09 10.26
C GLU A 184 -3.90 6.53 10.15
N ARG A 185 -4.29 6.08 8.95
CA ARG A 185 -5.61 5.52 8.70
C ARG A 185 -5.83 4.24 9.49
N VAL A 186 -4.92 3.27 9.39
CA VAL A 186 -5.04 1.98 10.09
C VAL A 186 -5.00 2.18 11.61
N SER A 187 -4.13 3.06 12.09
CA SER A 187 -4.00 3.36 13.52
C SER A 187 -5.30 3.94 14.08
N ARG A 188 -5.92 4.90 13.38
CA ARG A 188 -7.25 5.42 13.74
C ARG A 188 -8.35 4.35 13.66
N MET A 189 -8.33 3.49 12.64
CA MET A 189 -9.33 2.44 12.48
C MET A 189 -9.26 1.36 13.57
N ARG A 190 -8.06 1.02 14.05
CA ARG A 190 -7.85 -0.07 15.02
C ARG A 190 -7.80 0.42 16.47
N ASN A 191 -7.10 1.52 16.73
CA ASN A 191 -6.82 2.03 18.08
C ASN A 191 -7.57 3.33 18.40
N GLY A 192 -8.24 3.96 17.42
CA GLY A 192 -8.95 5.23 17.59
C GLY A 192 -8.05 6.48 17.55
N GLU A 193 -6.75 6.33 17.78
CA GLU A 193 -5.75 7.39 17.77
C GLU A 193 -4.48 6.95 17.05
N VAL A 194 -3.66 7.92 16.64
CA VAL A 194 -2.34 7.67 16.04
C VAL A 194 -1.30 7.74 17.14
N ASP A 195 -0.60 6.63 17.40
CA ASP A 195 0.38 6.53 18.48
C ASP A 195 1.82 6.65 17.93
N LEU A 196 2.35 7.87 17.93
CA LEU A 196 3.68 8.17 17.42
C LEU A 196 4.79 7.75 18.39
N ASP A 197 4.59 7.95 19.70
CA ASP A 197 5.51 7.43 20.72
C ASP A 197 5.55 5.91 20.63
N GLY A 198 4.37 5.29 20.51
CA GLY A 198 4.06 3.91 20.10
C GLY A 198 5.02 3.34 19.07
N PHE A 199 4.98 3.98 17.92
CA PHE A 199 5.82 3.64 16.79
C PHE A 199 7.31 3.73 17.12
N MET A 200 7.73 4.79 17.82
CA MET A 200 9.14 5.02 18.13
C MET A 200 9.70 4.00 19.12
N ALA A 201 9.02 3.60 20.20
CA ALA A 201 9.60 2.52 21.02
C ALA A 201 9.57 1.17 20.33
N LEU A 202 8.57 0.86 19.51
CA LEU A 202 8.64 -0.38 18.73
C LEU A 202 9.88 -0.34 17.82
N TRP A 203 10.18 0.81 17.21
CA TRP A 203 11.39 0.99 16.41
C TRP A 203 12.68 0.80 17.24
N PHE A 204 12.75 1.32 18.47
CA PHE A 204 13.89 1.11 19.37
C PHE A 204 14.03 -0.35 19.83
N VAL A 205 12.93 -0.99 20.24
CA VAL A 205 12.92 -2.39 20.71
C VAL A 205 13.35 -3.34 19.60
N GLU A 206 12.82 -3.17 18.40
CA GLU A 206 13.11 -4.03 17.23
C GLU A 206 14.43 -3.63 16.53
N ARG A 207 15.10 -2.56 16.97
CA ARG A 207 16.27 -1.95 16.30
C ARG A 207 16.02 -1.70 14.81
N GLY A 208 14.82 -1.21 14.50
CA GLY A 208 14.30 -0.99 13.16
C GLY A 208 13.18 -1.97 12.77
N LEU A 209 12.05 -1.41 12.33
CA LEU A 209 10.81 -2.17 12.02
C LEU A 209 10.92 -3.06 10.79
N TRP A 210 12.01 -2.96 10.04
CA TRP A 210 12.27 -3.77 8.85
C TRP A 210 12.40 -5.27 9.14
N GLN A 211 12.63 -5.67 10.41
CA GLN A 211 12.62 -7.08 10.83
C GLN A 211 11.20 -7.66 10.95
N LEU A 212 10.17 -6.81 11.09
CA LEU A 212 8.76 -7.21 11.16
C LEU A 212 8.18 -7.69 9.82
N TRP A 213 8.99 -7.65 8.77
CA TRP A 213 8.63 -7.96 7.37
C TRP A 213 8.57 -9.45 7.05
N ILE A 214 8.71 -10.29 8.06
CA ILE A 214 8.85 -11.73 7.95
C ILE A 214 7.50 -12.53 7.90
N PRO A 215 6.28 -11.95 7.80
CA PRO A 215 5.09 -12.78 7.65
C PRO A 215 4.96 -13.48 6.28
N GLU A 216 5.37 -12.87 5.16
CA GLU A 216 5.23 -13.49 3.83
C GLU A 216 6.57 -13.93 3.22
N ARG A 217 6.91 -15.22 3.38
CA ARG A 217 8.12 -15.87 2.81
C ARG A 217 8.36 -15.59 1.32
N LYS A 218 7.32 -15.28 0.52
CA LYS A 218 7.45 -14.94 -0.91
C LYS A 218 7.88 -13.49 -1.14
N ALA A 219 7.34 -12.54 -0.37
CA ALA A 219 7.76 -11.14 -0.44
C ALA A 219 9.20 -10.97 0.08
N GLN A 220 9.58 -11.76 1.08
CA GLN A 220 10.94 -11.84 1.65
C GLN A 220 12.00 -12.08 0.56
N GLY A 221 11.80 -13.08 -0.30
CA GLY A 221 12.78 -13.43 -1.33
C GLY A 221 12.91 -12.41 -2.46
N ILE A 222 11.91 -11.55 -2.67
CA ILE A 222 11.97 -10.48 -3.70
C ILE A 222 12.64 -9.24 -3.12
N ILE A 223 12.20 -8.78 -1.94
CA ILE A 223 12.75 -7.59 -1.30
C ILE A 223 14.23 -7.80 -0.96
N GLN A 224 14.62 -8.99 -0.51
CA GLN A 224 16.03 -9.30 -0.24
C GLN A 224 16.90 -9.27 -1.50
N LYS A 225 16.35 -9.57 -2.68
CA LYS A 225 17.07 -9.43 -3.96
C LYS A 225 17.17 -7.96 -4.40
N CYS A 226 16.16 -7.15 -4.09
CA CYS A 226 16.20 -5.72 -4.36
C CYS A 226 17.13 -4.96 -3.40
N ARG A 227 17.32 -5.49 -2.18
CA ARG A 227 18.08 -4.84 -1.11
C ARG A 227 19.53 -5.33 -1.11
N GLU A 228 20.36 -4.74 -1.96
CA GLU A 228 21.81 -4.91 -1.94
C GLU A 228 22.50 -3.67 -1.31
N GLN A 229 23.75 -3.37 -1.71
CA GLN A 229 24.41 -2.11 -1.34
C GLN A 229 23.62 -0.90 -1.87
N PHE A 230 23.02 -1.05 -3.06
CA PHE A 230 22.08 -0.12 -3.68
C PHE A 230 20.74 -0.84 -3.92
N TRP A 231 19.66 -0.07 -4.10
CA TRP A 231 18.38 -0.66 -4.46
C TRP A 231 18.39 -1.15 -5.91
N VAL A 232 18.16 -2.46 -6.09
CA VAL A 232 18.11 -3.13 -7.40
C VAL A 232 16.69 -3.12 -7.95
N HIS A 233 16.49 -2.45 -9.09
CA HIS A 233 15.18 -2.28 -9.74
C HIS A 233 14.83 -3.46 -10.65
N ALA A 234 14.74 -4.66 -10.07
CA ALA A 234 14.52 -5.89 -10.82
C ALA A 234 13.19 -5.87 -11.60
N ALA A 235 13.21 -6.35 -12.84
CA ALA A 235 12.03 -6.48 -13.68
C ALA A 235 10.93 -7.33 -13.00
N GLY A 236 9.69 -6.84 -12.98
CA GLY A 236 8.54 -7.48 -12.31
C GLY A 236 8.32 -7.04 -10.86
N THR A 237 9.22 -6.20 -10.33
CA THR A 237 9.14 -5.64 -8.96
C THR A 237 8.70 -4.17 -8.94
N GLU A 238 8.23 -3.64 -10.06
CA GLU A 238 7.86 -2.23 -10.23
C GLU A 238 6.78 -1.79 -9.23
N TYR A 239 5.91 -2.72 -8.82
CA TYR A 239 4.90 -2.47 -7.78
C TYR A 239 5.50 -2.05 -6.43
N LEU A 240 6.77 -2.36 -6.11
CA LEU A 240 7.39 -1.90 -4.87
C LEU A 240 7.56 -0.38 -4.85
N GLY A 241 7.92 0.21 -6.00
CA GLY A 241 8.09 1.65 -6.17
C GLY A 241 6.80 2.42 -6.48
N ALA A 242 5.66 1.75 -6.60
CA ALA A 242 4.38 2.39 -6.89
C ALA A 242 3.78 3.05 -5.64
N ASN A 243 3.19 4.24 -5.76
CA ASN A 243 2.52 4.93 -4.66
C ASN A 243 1.32 4.12 -4.19
N PRO A 244 1.31 3.65 -2.92
CA PRO A 244 0.22 2.84 -2.39
C PRO A 244 -0.99 3.68 -1.95
N HIS A 245 -0.88 5.01 -1.80
CA HIS A 245 -1.97 5.88 -1.37
C HIS A 245 -2.71 6.47 -2.58
N ASP A 246 -1.99 7.26 -3.39
CA ASP A 246 -2.54 7.96 -4.55
C ASP A 246 -2.37 7.08 -5.79
N ILE A 247 -3.40 6.29 -6.13
CA ILE A 247 -3.36 5.35 -7.25
C ILE A 247 -4.03 5.98 -8.49
N PRO A 248 -3.26 6.37 -9.52
CA PRO A 248 -3.83 6.97 -10.72
C PRO A 248 -4.84 6.05 -11.41
N GLY A 249 -5.99 6.60 -11.80
CA GLY A 249 -7.01 5.85 -12.54
C GLY A 249 -7.77 4.79 -11.73
N PHE A 250 -7.53 4.66 -10.41
CA PHE A 250 -8.24 3.69 -9.57
C PHE A 250 -9.75 3.88 -9.60
N LEU A 251 -10.23 5.11 -9.37
CA LEU A 251 -11.67 5.42 -9.39
C LEU A 251 -12.31 5.10 -10.75
N LEU A 252 -11.63 5.43 -11.85
CA LEU A 252 -12.07 5.09 -13.21
C LEU A 252 -12.14 3.57 -13.42
N ALA A 253 -11.20 2.82 -12.83
CA ALA A 253 -11.15 1.36 -12.96
C ALA A 253 -12.27 0.63 -12.20
N VAL A 254 -12.84 1.28 -11.18
CA VAL A 254 -13.98 0.82 -10.37
C VAL A 254 -15.31 1.37 -10.90
N GLN A 255 -15.29 2.50 -11.64
CA GLN A 255 -16.48 3.08 -12.24
C GLN A 255 -17.14 2.09 -13.22
N GLY A 256 -18.47 1.95 -13.13
CA GLY A 256 -19.27 1.07 -13.98
C GLY A 256 -19.43 -0.38 -13.47
N VAL A 257 -18.85 -0.73 -12.32
CA VAL A 257 -19.00 -2.06 -11.71
C VAL A 257 -20.25 -2.14 -10.81
N TYR A 258 -20.79 -0.98 -10.42
CA TYR A 258 -22.03 -0.86 -9.66
C TYR A 258 -23.22 -1.25 -10.55
N THR A 259 -23.54 -2.53 -10.54
CA THR A 259 -24.67 -3.09 -11.29
C THR A 259 -25.67 -3.71 -10.32
N ASN A 260 -26.96 -3.59 -10.62
CA ASN A 260 -28.02 -4.21 -9.83
C ASN A 260 -28.49 -5.55 -10.43
N ASP A 261 -27.83 -6.03 -11.49
CA ASP A 261 -28.16 -7.26 -12.20
C ASP A 261 -27.56 -8.49 -11.49
N PRO A 262 -28.32 -9.58 -11.27
CA PRO A 262 -29.75 -9.77 -11.58
C PRO A 262 -30.69 -9.04 -10.60
N GLU A 263 -31.91 -8.73 -11.05
CA GLU A 263 -32.98 -8.22 -10.17
C GLU A 263 -33.29 -9.23 -9.04
N GLY A 264 -33.52 -8.73 -7.82
CA GLY A 264 -33.72 -9.52 -6.60
C GLY A 264 -32.50 -9.56 -5.65
N ASP A 265 -32.61 -10.37 -4.58
CA ASP A 265 -31.60 -10.45 -3.51
C ASP A 265 -30.40 -11.35 -3.86
N GLY A 266 -30.57 -12.19 -4.88
CA GLY A 266 -29.57 -13.15 -5.33
C GLY A 266 -28.52 -12.52 -6.22
N VAL A 267 -27.30 -13.03 -6.11
CA VAL A 267 -26.14 -12.57 -6.89
C VAL A 267 -26.06 -13.24 -8.28
N PHE A 268 -26.62 -14.44 -8.45
CA PHE A 268 -26.49 -15.21 -9.69
C PHE A 268 -27.79 -15.19 -10.49
N ARG A 269 -27.70 -14.96 -11.81
CA ARG A 269 -28.87 -15.08 -12.70
C ARG A 269 -29.50 -16.45 -12.56
N VAL A 270 -30.78 -16.49 -12.23
CA VAL A 270 -31.57 -17.72 -12.25
C VAL A 270 -31.97 -17.99 -13.69
N CYS A 271 -31.42 -19.03 -14.32
CA CYS A 271 -31.92 -19.50 -15.60
C CYS A 271 -33.37 -19.97 -15.42
N LYS A 272 -34.31 -19.41 -16.20
CA LYS A 272 -35.75 -19.72 -16.13
C LYS A 272 -36.07 -21.20 -16.36
N ASP A 273 -35.16 -21.97 -16.95
CA ASP A 273 -35.31 -23.42 -17.16
C ASP A 273 -35.01 -24.28 -15.93
N ASN A 274 -34.44 -23.68 -14.87
CA ASN A 274 -34.32 -24.33 -13.57
C ASN A 274 -35.56 -24.00 -12.74
N LYS A 275 -36.68 -24.71 -13.00
CA LYS A 275 -37.62 -25.01 -11.91
C LYS A 275 -36.77 -25.54 -10.73
N PRO A 276 -37.05 -25.17 -9.47
CA PRO A 276 -36.29 -25.71 -8.35
C PRO A 276 -36.44 -27.23 -8.40
N ARG A 277 -35.43 -27.91 -8.95
CA ARG A 277 -35.34 -29.37 -8.90
C ARG A 277 -35.18 -29.65 -7.42
N HIS A 278 -36.29 -30.07 -6.82
CA HIS A 278 -36.50 -30.51 -5.44
C HIS A 278 -35.34 -30.19 -4.50
N GLU A 279 -35.61 -29.31 -3.52
CA GLU A 279 -34.87 -29.28 -2.25
C GLU A 279 -34.43 -30.71 -1.92
N ASN A 280 -33.13 -30.97 -1.96
CA ASN A 280 -32.64 -32.30 -1.65
C ASN A 280 -33.12 -32.59 -0.22
N PRO A 281 -34.03 -33.55 0.03
CA PRO A 281 -34.67 -33.71 1.33
C PRO A 281 -33.65 -34.09 2.43
N ASN A 282 -32.42 -34.45 2.04
CA ASN A 282 -31.31 -34.76 2.91
C ASN A 282 -30.32 -33.60 3.13
N ASP A 283 -30.54 -32.40 2.58
CA ASP A 283 -29.69 -31.24 2.88
C ASP A 283 -30.09 -30.66 4.26
N PRO A 284 -29.25 -30.76 5.31
CA PRO A 284 -29.60 -30.25 6.63
C PRO A 284 -29.81 -28.73 6.64
N PHE A 285 -29.21 -27.99 5.70
CA PHE A 285 -29.34 -26.54 5.61
C PHE A 285 -30.65 -26.08 4.95
N SER A 286 -31.38 -26.98 4.29
CA SER A 286 -32.71 -26.69 3.72
C SER A 286 -33.75 -26.34 4.79
N LYS A 287 -33.55 -26.84 6.02
CA LYS A 287 -34.43 -26.60 7.17
C LYS A 287 -34.17 -25.26 7.87
N LEU A 288 -33.11 -24.55 7.51
CA LEU A 288 -32.75 -23.27 8.14
C LEU A 288 -33.45 -22.09 7.46
N SER A 289 -33.89 -21.12 8.27
CA SER A 289 -34.40 -19.84 7.76
C SER A 289 -33.31 -19.09 6.97
N ALA A 290 -33.73 -18.12 6.16
CA ALA A 290 -32.78 -17.28 5.40
C ALA A 290 -31.81 -16.54 6.34
N GLU A 291 -32.28 -16.09 7.51
CA GLU A 291 -31.47 -15.41 8.52
C GLU A 291 -30.37 -16.32 9.09
N LEU A 292 -30.72 -17.55 9.49
CA LEU A 292 -29.74 -18.51 10.01
C LEU A 292 -28.71 -18.90 8.95
N ARG A 293 -29.13 -19.03 7.69
CA ARG A 293 -28.20 -19.21 6.55
C ARG A 293 -27.29 -17.99 6.38
N GLY A 294 -27.83 -16.78 6.53
CA GLY A 294 -27.07 -15.54 6.56
C GLY A 294 -26.02 -15.51 7.67
N MET A 295 -26.36 -15.93 8.88
CA MET A 295 -25.44 -16.02 10.03
C MET A 295 -24.32 -17.05 9.81
N VAL A 296 -24.60 -18.15 9.11
CA VAL A 296 -23.56 -19.12 8.72
C VAL A 296 -22.61 -18.45 7.72
N LEU A 297 -23.15 -17.83 6.66
CA LEU A 297 -22.34 -17.13 5.66
C LEU A 297 -21.53 -15.97 6.27
N SER A 298 -22.06 -15.29 7.29
CA SER A 298 -21.40 -14.19 7.99
C SER A 298 -20.23 -14.62 8.88
N ARG A 299 -19.92 -15.92 8.97
CA ARG A 299 -18.76 -16.43 9.72
C ARG A 299 -17.72 -17.12 8.85
N LEU A 300 -18.03 -17.32 7.56
CA LEU A 300 -17.18 -18.06 6.64
C LEU A 300 -16.31 -17.12 5.80
N SER A 301 -15.14 -17.63 5.40
CA SER A 301 -14.26 -16.99 4.41
C SER A 301 -14.79 -17.20 2.99
N SER A 302 -14.31 -16.41 2.02
CA SER A 302 -14.68 -16.56 0.60
C SER A 302 -14.39 -17.95 0.05
N LYS A 303 -13.33 -18.61 0.52
CA LYS A 303 -12.97 -19.99 0.14
C LYS A 303 -13.97 -21.01 0.69
N ASP A 304 -14.34 -20.88 1.96
CA ASP A 304 -15.28 -21.79 2.60
C ASP A 304 -16.69 -21.61 2.05
N ILE A 305 -17.09 -20.38 1.74
CA ILE A 305 -18.33 -20.08 1.02
C ILE A 305 -18.33 -20.78 -0.34
N GLY A 306 -17.22 -20.73 -1.07
CA GLY A 306 -17.05 -21.44 -2.34
C GLY A 306 -17.27 -22.95 -2.19
N SER A 307 -16.62 -23.57 -1.21
CA SER A 307 -16.78 -24.99 -0.88
C SER A 307 -18.22 -25.34 -0.45
N LEU A 308 -18.84 -24.49 0.36
CA LEU A 308 -20.21 -24.65 0.84
C LEU A 308 -21.22 -24.60 -0.31
N ARG A 309 -21.02 -23.72 -1.30
CA ARG A 309 -21.86 -23.68 -2.51
C ARG A 309 -21.80 -24.95 -3.34
N LEU A 310 -20.66 -25.65 -3.31
CA LEU A 310 -20.49 -26.93 -4.00
C LEU A 310 -21.11 -28.08 -3.21
N ALA A 311 -21.05 -28.01 -1.87
CA ALA A 311 -21.53 -29.05 -0.97
C ALA A 311 -23.05 -29.02 -0.71
N SER A 312 -23.68 -27.84 -0.66
CA SER A 312 -25.09 -27.66 -0.29
C SER A 312 -25.85 -26.83 -1.33
N TRP A 313 -27.06 -27.27 -1.66
CA TRP A 313 -27.93 -26.59 -2.61
C TRP A 313 -28.53 -25.31 -2.01
N SER A 314 -28.74 -25.27 -0.69
CA SER A 314 -29.30 -24.14 0.05
C SER A 314 -28.46 -22.86 -0.03
N PHE A 315 -27.19 -22.97 -0.42
CA PHE A 315 -26.26 -21.84 -0.58
C PHE A 315 -25.93 -21.52 -2.04
N ARG A 316 -26.55 -22.19 -3.04
CA ARG A 316 -26.31 -21.87 -4.45
C ARG A 316 -26.63 -20.42 -4.78
N GLN A 317 -27.70 -19.86 -4.24
CA GLN A 317 -27.92 -18.41 -4.29
C GLN A 317 -27.32 -17.76 -3.06
N LEU A 318 -26.54 -16.70 -3.29
CA LEU A 318 -25.91 -15.91 -2.25
C LEU A 318 -26.56 -14.51 -2.19
N PRO A 319 -26.71 -13.92 -1.00
CA PRO A 319 -27.15 -12.54 -0.85
C PRO A 319 -26.14 -11.55 -1.46
N LYS A 320 -26.63 -10.48 -2.09
CA LYS A 320 -25.78 -9.41 -2.63
C LYS A 320 -24.87 -8.76 -1.58
N GLN A 321 -25.40 -8.53 -0.38
CA GLN A 321 -24.67 -7.88 0.72
C GLN A 321 -23.54 -8.74 1.32
N LEU A 322 -23.52 -10.05 1.07
CA LEU A 322 -22.45 -10.92 1.55
C LEU A 322 -21.08 -10.47 1.03
N PHE A 323 -20.99 -10.07 -0.24
CA PHE A 323 -19.73 -9.69 -0.85
C PHE A 323 -19.25 -8.31 -0.38
N PHE A 324 -20.16 -7.44 0.06
CA PHE A 324 -19.76 -6.17 0.69
C PHE A 324 -18.99 -6.45 1.99
N ARG A 325 -19.51 -7.33 2.84
CA ARG A 325 -18.81 -7.79 4.04
C ARG A 325 -17.46 -8.43 3.69
N LEU A 326 -17.38 -9.27 2.66
CA LEU A 326 -16.10 -9.85 2.22
C LEU A 326 -15.11 -8.80 1.73
N ILE A 327 -15.55 -7.70 1.12
CA ILE A 327 -14.66 -6.58 0.77
C ILE A 327 -14.09 -5.94 2.04
N GLN A 328 -14.94 -5.68 3.06
CA GLN A 328 -14.49 -5.10 4.32
C GLN A 328 -13.55 -6.03 5.11
N ASP A 329 -13.84 -7.33 5.12
CA ASP A 329 -13.07 -8.32 5.87
C ASP A 329 -11.78 -8.76 5.15
N GLU A 330 -11.84 -9.03 3.84
CA GLU A 330 -10.73 -9.62 3.09
C GLU A 330 -9.92 -8.59 2.28
N LEU A 331 -10.47 -7.41 2.00
CA LEU A 331 -9.82 -6.35 1.22
C LEU A 331 -9.90 -4.97 1.91
N PRO A 332 -9.54 -4.85 3.21
CA PRO A 332 -9.70 -3.63 3.99
C PRO A 332 -8.91 -2.42 3.46
N TRP A 333 -7.90 -2.66 2.61
CA TRP A 333 -7.10 -1.62 1.97
C TRP A 333 -7.84 -0.87 0.82
N PHE A 334 -9.08 -1.21 0.49
CA PHE A 334 -9.91 -0.38 -0.38
C PHE A 334 -10.84 0.52 0.43
N TRP A 335 -10.26 1.45 1.17
CA TRP A 335 -11.03 2.38 2.02
C TRP A 335 -11.90 3.35 1.23
N GLU A 336 -11.62 3.55 -0.06
CA GLU A 336 -12.41 4.44 -0.91
C GLU A 336 -13.85 3.98 -1.07
N PHE A 337 -14.22 2.73 -0.76
CA PHE A 337 -15.61 2.29 -0.87
C PHE A 337 -16.53 2.90 0.18
N ASP A 338 -16.03 3.17 1.39
CA ASP A 338 -16.82 3.89 2.39
C ASP A 338 -17.07 5.33 1.95
N GLU A 339 -16.06 5.96 1.35
CA GLU A 339 -16.13 7.30 0.78
C GLU A 339 -17.01 7.34 -0.48
N LEU A 340 -16.88 6.37 -1.38
CA LEU A 340 -17.69 6.25 -2.60
C LEU A 340 -19.15 5.99 -2.29
N ARG A 341 -19.47 5.21 -1.25
CA ARG A 341 -20.86 5.04 -0.79
C ARG A 341 -21.44 6.38 -0.35
N ALA A 342 -20.72 7.13 0.49
CA ALA A 342 -21.17 8.45 0.93
C ALA A 342 -21.33 9.44 -0.24
N VAL A 343 -20.41 9.39 -1.21
CA VAL A 343 -20.48 10.22 -2.42
C VAL A 343 -21.66 9.82 -3.31
N ASP A 344 -21.90 8.53 -3.55
CA ASP A 344 -23.01 8.05 -4.36
C ASP A 344 -24.36 8.38 -3.71
N ASP A 345 -24.50 8.13 -2.40
CA ASP A 345 -25.73 8.46 -1.65
C ASP A 345 -26.01 9.98 -1.66
N SER A 346 -24.96 10.81 -1.53
CA SER A 346 -25.11 12.28 -1.63
C SER A 346 -25.41 12.76 -3.05
N PHE A 347 -24.81 12.15 -4.08
CA PHE A 347 -25.07 12.46 -5.48
C PHE A 347 -26.52 12.16 -5.87
N TRP A 348 -27.03 10.98 -5.51
CA TRP A 348 -28.42 10.62 -5.78
C TRP A 348 -29.40 11.40 -4.93
N GLY A 349 -29.03 11.71 -3.67
CA GLY A 349 -29.80 12.59 -2.80
C GLY A 349 -29.98 13.98 -3.40
N GLN A 350 -28.93 14.56 -4.00
CA GLN A 350 -29.01 15.85 -4.69
C GLN A 350 -29.74 15.76 -6.04
N THR A 351 -29.49 14.72 -6.83
CA THR A 351 -30.07 14.54 -8.17
C THR A 351 -31.59 14.46 -8.15
N TYR A 352 -32.15 13.79 -7.14
CA TYR A 352 -33.60 13.61 -6.99
C TYR A 352 -34.18 14.49 -5.87
N ALA A 353 -33.48 15.55 -5.44
CA ALA A 353 -33.90 16.39 -4.32
C ALA A 353 -35.25 17.09 -4.58
N GLU A 354 -35.48 17.48 -5.83
CA GLU A 354 -36.66 18.24 -6.28
C GLU A 354 -37.76 17.34 -6.88
N ASP A 355 -37.47 16.06 -7.09
CA ASP A 355 -38.39 15.12 -7.74
C ASP A 355 -39.37 14.50 -6.71
N ASP A 356 -40.67 14.54 -7.01
CA ASP A 356 -41.72 13.87 -6.23
C ASP A 356 -41.91 12.42 -6.73
N PRO A 357 -41.82 11.38 -5.87
CA PRO A 357 -42.18 10.02 -6.25
C PRO A 357 -43.62 9.87 -6.75
N GLY A 358 -44.53 10.81 -6.43
CA GLY A 358 -45.89 10.88 -6.97
C GLY A 358 -45.97 11.19 -8.46
N ASP A 359 -45.00 11.96 -8.98
CA ASP A 359 -44.97 12.42 -10.39
C ASP A 359 -44.12 11.51 -11.30
N ALA A 360 -43.61 10.40 -10.74
CA ALA A 360 -42.75 9.48 -11.46
C ALA A 360 -43.48 8.77 -12.61
N ARG A 361 -42.96 8.93 -13.84
CA ARG A 361 -43.54 8.36 -15.07
C ARG A 361 -43.65 6.83 -15.08
N ASN A 362 -42.78 6.13 -14.33
CA ASN A 362 -42.71 4.68 -14.25
C ASN A 362 -42.28 4.25 -12.83
N GLU A 363 -42.72 3.06 -12.39
CA GLU A 363 -42.38 2.51 -11.06
C GLU A 363 -40.86 2.42 -10.80
N ARG A 364 -40.06 2.15 -11.83
CA ARG A 364 -38.59 2.15 -11.72
C ARG A 364 -38.00 3.52 -11.33
N VAL A 365 -38.64 4.61 -11.74
CA VAL A 365 -38.20 5.98 -11.41
C VAL A 365 -38.66 6.32 -9.99
N LYS A 366 -39.89 5.93 -9.64
CA LYS A 366 -40.44 6.07 -8.28
C LYS A 366 -39.58 5.38 -7.23
N GLU A 367 -39.18 4.13 -7.49
CA GLU A 367 -38.26 3.39 -6.61
C GLU A 367 -36.87 4.03 -6.51
N ARG A 368 -36.40 4.74 -7.54
CA ARG A 368 -35.09 5.44 -7.49
C ARG A 368 -35.16 6.71 -6.64
N ILE A 369 -36.22 7.50 -6.79
CA ILE A 369 -36.48 8.70 -5.99
C ILE A 369 -36.72 8.32 -4.52
N GLN A 370 -37.42 7.21 -4.25
CA GLN A 370 -37.59 6.74 -2.88
C GLN A 370 -36.27 6.28 -2.25
N ARG A 371 -35.44 5.55 -3.02
CA ARG A 371 -34.11 5.10 -2.56
C ARG A 371 -33.12 6.22 -2.30
N SER A 372 -33.16 7.32 -3.06
CA SER A 372 -32.29 8.47 -2.80
C SER A 372 -32.62 9.15 -1.47
N ARG A 373 -33.89 9.16 -1.07
CA ARG A 373 -34.34 9.69 0.23
C ARG A 373 -33.99 8.78 1.40
N GLU A 374 -33.96 7.47 1.17
CA GLU A 374 -33.62 6.46 2.18
C GLU A 374 -32.11 6.23 2.34
N GLY A 375 -31.26 6.78 1.47
CA GLY A 375 -29.80 6.65 1.55
C GLY A 375 -29.29 5.21 1.38
N ASN A 376 -30.00 4.40 0.59
CA ASN A 376 -29.79 2.95 0.49
C ASN A 376 -29.45 2.48 -0.92
N PHE A 377 -28.85 3.35 -1.76
CA PHE A 377 -28.64 3.02 -3.18
C PHE A 377 -27.69 1.83 -3.37
N THR A 378 -26.79 1.63 -2.42
CA THR A 378 -25.80 0.55 -2.39
C THR A 378 -26.35 -0.81 -1.91
N ASN A 379 -27.57 -0.87 -1.38
CA ASN A 379 -28.15 -2.13 -0.88
C ASN A 379 -28.52 -3.13 -1.97
N ASN A 380 -28.76 -2.66 -3.20
CA ASN A 380 -29.14 -3.51 -4.34
C ASN A 380 -27.99 -3.81 -5.30
N VAL A 381 -26.81 -3.25 -5.02
CA VAL A 381 -25.59 -3.46 -5.81
C VAL A 381 -25.17 -4.92 -5.71
N ASN A 382 -24.85 -5.50 -6.86
CA ASN A 382 -24.23 -6.81 -6.95
C ASN A 382 -22.74 -6.70 -6.57
N TRP A 383 -22.47 -6.76 -5.28
CA TRP A 383 -21.11 -6.66 -4.73
C TRP A 383 -20.17 -7.79 -5.15
N LEU A 384 -20.68 -8.89 -5.74
CA LEU A 384 -19.79 -9.92 -6.31
C LEU A 384 -18.99 -9.37 -7.49
N GLU A 385 -19.59 -8.59 -8.37
CA GLU A 385 -18.89 -8.03 -9.53
C GLU A 385 -17.84 -7.01 -9.08
N VAL A 386 -18.16 -6.22 -8.05
CA VAL A 386 -17.22 -5.32 -7.38
C VAL A 386 -16.06 -6.11 -6.79
N TYR A 387 -16.35 -7.15 -5.99
CA TYR A 387 -15.35 -8.01 -5.37
C TYR A 387 -14.42 -8.65 -6.41
N LYS A 388 -14.97 -9.24 -7.48
CA LYS A 388 -14.17 -9.81 -8.58
C LYS A 388 -13.27 -8.76 -9.22
N ARG A 389 -13.81 -7.57 -9.49
CA ARG A 389 -13.02 -6.47 -10.08
C ARG A 389 -11.88 -6.10 -9.16
N LEU A 390 -12.11 -5.94 -7.87
CA LEU A 390 -11.09 -5.59 -6.90
C LEU A 390 -9.99 -6.64 -6.77
N CYS A 391 -10.34 -7.93 -6.80
CA CYS A 391 -9.35 -9.00 -6.86
C CYS A 391 -8.49 -8.93 -8.12
N LEU A 392 -9.06 -8.51 -9.26
CA LEU A 392 -8.29 -8.29 -10.49
C LEU A 392 -7.40 -7.05 -10.39
N LEU A 393 -7.90 -5.94 -9.86
CA LEU A 393 -7.11 -4.70 -9.68
C LEU A 393 -5.92 -4.91 -8.75
N THR A 394 -6.09 -5.71 -7.69
CA THR A 394 -5.00 -6.09 -6.77
C THR A 394 -3.85 -6.81 -7.49
N LYS A 395 -4.13 -7.50 -8.61
CA LYS A 395 -3.11 -8.18 -9.41
C LYS A 395 -2.60 -7.33 -10.57
N GLY A 396 -3.46 -6.47 -11.14
CA GLY A 396 -3.20 -5.74 -12.38
C GLY A 396 -2.62 -4.35 -12.20
N ILE A 397 -2.94 -3.65 -11.09
CA ILE A 397 -2.46 -2.29 -10.83
C ILE A 397 -1.32 -2.33 -9.81
N PRO A 398 -0.11 -1.86 -10.16
CA PRO A 398 1.06 -1.86 -9.28
C PRO A 398 0.80 -1.17 -7.92
N GLY A 399 0.17 0.01 -7.93
CA GLY A 399 -0.14 0.76 -6.70
C GLY A 399 -1.07 0.00 -5.74
N VAL A 400 -2.09 -0.70 -6.26
CA VAL A 400 -3.03 -1.49 -5.44
C VAL A 400 -2.32 -2.69 -4.82
N LYS A 401 -1.48 -3.36 -5.62
CA LYS A 401 -0.65 -4.46 -5.13
C LYS A 401 0.29 -3.99 -4.02
N ASN A 402 0.90 -2.81 -4.17
CA ASN A 402 1.75 -2.24 -3.13
C ASN A 402 0.96 -1.89 -1.88
N ARG A 403 -0.22 -1.30 -2.06
CA ARG A 403 -1.12 -0.93 -0.97
C ARG A 403 -1.50 -2.12 -0.10
N ALA A 404 -1.94 -3.23 -0.71
CA ALA A 404 -2.27 -4.46 0.03
C ALA A 404 -1.09 -4.96 0.86
N ARG A 405 0.12 -4.93 0.29
CA ARG A 405 1.36 -5.30 1.00
C ARG A 405 1.63 -4.40 2.20
N VAL A 406 1.61 -3.08 1.99
CA VAL A 406 1.89 -2.09 3.05
C VAL A 406 0.83 -2.15 4.14
N TRP A 407 -0.44 -2.34 3.77
CA TRP A 407 -1.55 -2.46 4.72
C TRP A 407 -1.32 -3.58 5.74
N ASN A 408 -0.99 -4.79 5.28
CA ASN A 408 -0.76 -5.93 6.17
C ASN A 408 0.38 -5.68 7.16
N VAL A 409 1.45 -4.99 6.70
CA VAL A 409 2.57 -4.62 7.57
C VAL A 409 2.14 -3.60 8.61
N VAL A 410 1.42 -2.57 8.17
CA VAL A 410 0.92 -1.51 9.05
C VAL A 410 -0.03 -2.08 10.10
N GLU A 411 -0.92 -3.00 9.75
CA GLU A 411 -1.81 -3.67 10.71
C GLU A 411 -1.02 -4.43 11.79
N GLU A 412 0.02 -5.17 11.41
CA GLU A 412 0.87 -5.86 12.38
C GLU A 412 1.65 -4.88 13.28
N VAL A 413 2.17 -3.79 12.71
CA VAL A 413 2.83 -2.73 13.48
C VAL A 413 1.87 -2.11 14.50
N VAL A 414 0.65 -1.75 14.07
CA VAL A 414 -0.36 -1.18 14.97
C VAL A 414 -0.79 -2.17 16.04
N ALA A 415 -0.94 -3.45 15.71
CA ALA A 415 -1.23 -4.51 16.67
C ALA A 415 -0.10 -4.69 17.70
N ARG A 416 1.17 -4.62 17.26
CA ARG A 416 2.34 -4.67 18.16
C ARG A 416 2.40 -3.46 19.09
N ILE A 417 2.13 -2.27 18.58
CA ILE A 417 2.06 -1.04 19.40
C ILE A 417 0.98 -1.19 20.47
N ALA A 418 -0.21 -1.70 20.11
CA ALA A 418 -1.27 -1.96 21.09
C ALA A 418 -0.83 -2.95 22.18
N ARG A 419 -0.18 -4.05 21.79
CA ARG A 419 0.39 -5.04 22.74
C ARG A 419 1.47 -4.43 23.66
N LEU A 420 2.32 -3.55 23.13
CA LEU A 420 3.34 -2.83 23.90
C LEU A 420 2.70 -1.91 24.94
N ARG A 421 1.64 -1.18 24.55
CA ARG A 421 0.91 -0.28 25.44
C ARG A 421 0.28 -1.02 26.61
N GLU A 422 -0.32 -2.19 26.37
CA GLU A 422 -0.92 -3.01 27.43
C GLU A 422 0.10 -3.51 28.47
N LYS A 423 1.33 -3.79 28.04
CA LYS A 423 2.40 -4.31 28.90
C LYS A 423 3.13 -3.24 29.71
N GLY A 424 2.97 -1.97 29.37
CA GLY A 424 3.77 -0.88 29.94
C GLY A 424 5.19 -0.88 29.35
N TRP A 425 5.73 0.30 29.07
CA TRP A 425 7.00 0.48 28.39
C TRP A 425 8.11 0.35 29.46
N PRO A 426 8.82 -0.80 29.66
CA PRO A 426 9.88 -1.30 28.75
C PRO A 426 10.22 -2.83 28.77
N GLN A 427 11.11 -3.25 27.85
CA GLN A 427 11.75 -4.57 27.62
C GLN A 427 10.81 -5.77 27.36
N ILE A 428 10.29 -5.86 26.13
CA ILE A 428 9.83 -7.14 25.60
C ILE A 428 11.08 -7.95 25.26
N GLU A 429 11.39 -8.96 26.08
CA GLU A 429 12.22 -10.05 25.59
C GLU A 429 11.44 -10.76 24.46
N PRO A 430 12.11 -11.09 23.33
CA PRO A 430 11.47 -11.80 22.22
C PRO A 430 10.77 -13.04 22.73
N THR A 431 9.55 -13.33 22.26
CA THR A 431 8.86 -14.56 22.68
C THR A 431 9.64 -15.79 22.23
N ASP A 432 9.48 -16.91 22.92
CA ASP A 432 10.19 -18.16 22.57
C ASP A 432 9.90 -18.59 21.12
N GLU A 433 8.69 -18.31 20.60
CA GLU A 433 8.35 -18.50 19.18
C GLU A 433 9.17 -17.59 18.24
N GLU A 434 9.48 -16.34 18.64
CA GLU A 434 10.30 -15.40 17.85
C GLU A 434 11.78 -15.81 17.84
N GLN A 435 12.27 -16.46 18.90
CA GLN A 435 13.60 -17.06 18.95
C GLN A 435 13.69 -18.33 18.09
N GLU A 436 12.69 -19.22 18.18
CA GLU A 436 12.64 -20.48 17.42
C GLU A 436 12.43 -20.26 15.91
N THR A 437 11.69 -19.22 15.53
CA THR A 437 11.50 -18.83 14.12
C THR A 437 12.70 -18.09 13.52
N GLY A 438 13.69 -17.73 14.34
CA GLY A 438 14.88 -17.00 13.92
C GLY A 438 14.63 -15.53 13.55
N LEU A 439 13.51 -14.97 14.01
CA LEU A 439 13.13 -13.56 13.82
C LEU A 439 14.06 -12.63 14.59
N VAL A 440 14.60 -13.09 15.73
CA VAL A 440 15.64 -12.39 16.48
C VAL A 440 16.92 -13.22 16.50
N LYS A 441 17.73 -13.09 15.45
CA LYS A 441 19.15 -13.44 15.57
C LYS A 441 19.87 -12.28 16.24
N ASN A 442 20.15 -12.43 17.54
CA ASN A 442 21.10 -11.62 18.31
C ASN A 442 22.55 -11.79 17.83
N SER A 443 22.79 -11.87 16.52
CA SER A 443 24.09 -12.28 16.01
C SER A 443 24.35 -11.66 14.64
N PHE A 444 25.18 -10.62 14.64
CA PHE A 444 25.96 -10.14 13.49
C PHE A 444 26.86 -11.26 12.93
N TYR A 445 26.29 -12.28 12.30
CA TYR A 445 27.07 -13.38 11.72
C TYR A 445 26.60 -13.72 10.30
N CYS A 446 27.33 -13.21 9.32
CA CYS A 446 27.50 -13.90 8.04
C CYS A 446 28.29 -15.20 8.34
N SER A 447 27.67 -16.37 8.18
CA SER A 447 28.33 -17.67 8.41
C SER A 447 29.53 -17.95 7.47
N ARG A 448 29.76 -17.10 6.46
CA ARG A 448 30.92 -17.14 5.57
C ARG A 448 32.01 -16.11 5.89
N CYS A 449 31.67 -15.09 6.68
CA CYS A 449 32.47 -13.88 6.83
C CYS A 449 32.69 -13.63 8.33
N ASN A 450 33.71 -14.24 8.91
CA ASN A 450 33.96 -14.27 10.35
C ASN A 450 34.59 -12.95 10.85
N TRP A 451 33.97 -11.80 10.57
CA TRP A 451 34.43 -10.48 11.01
C TRP A 451 33.37 -9.78 11.87
N LYS A 452 33.78 -9.32 13.05
CA LYS A 452 32.95 -8.60 14.03
C LYS A 452 32.85 -7.11 13.67
N TYR A 453 31.65 -6.53 13.79
CA TYR A 453 31.46 -5.12 14.10
C TYR A 453 30.86 -5.03 15.51
#